data_AF-E8R408-F1
#
_entry.id   AF-E8R408-F1
#
_cell.length_a   1.000
_cell.length_b   1.000
_cell.length_c   1.000
_cell.angle_alpha   90.00
_cell.angle_beta   90.00
_cell.angle_gamma   90.00
#
_symmetry.space_group_name_H-M   'P 1'
#
loop_
_entity.id
_entity.type
_entity.pdbx_description
1 polymer ?
#
loop_
_entity_poly.entity_id
_entity_poly.type
_entity_poly.pdbx_seq_one_letter_code
_entity_poly.pdbx_strand_id
1 'polypeptide(L)'
;MMVMIDNEVWNGFIQAIQTIENSPRLAAEWCQRLGELAPWWLTARALEQAAEYTGQRFYHHRAPGLGCCSVLIVSTSRFQHAVALPLQWRANTTDDPGLPPDLRRVADEVRDHLKTQPPEWGLHLDVSHADLSGLSKLSADSGWAPLAIGLSLAKLRIRSNPRTWVTGAWNPHVGGLEQVDDIEAKLQRAVEIGADSFIVPPANANRARQLASMSRPAPEVVVLNSSQQLEAAFRPALVHAGVPPALHDPLDDRLAYLNLILDRSQRNKYYAQFLSSTLAIQVRERSRHPETPTPNRFDFLVTVGSANTDHIMLASQTHQVREVLILHTQEYREQCYQAAQWLGDFQIQAVLKAFAKRPSYVDTYNEIKTRLEPWLGRVREPDQLVFDLTPGQRPMAAALEDLAPVGSWLIYLHHHYDQQNRPRPGEDHYECWRKTAERRFPSLKLDGFDS
;
A
#
# COMPACT_ATOMS: atom_id res chain seq x y z
N MET A 1 18.21 5.49 33.69
CA MET A 1 17.91 6.83 34.26
C MET A 1 17.11 7.57 33.23
N MET A 2 15.92 8.07 33.58
CA MET A 2 15.10 8.84 32.64
C MET A 2 15.74 10.21 32.41
N VAL A 3 15.88 10.61 31.16
CA VAL A 3 16.41 11.91 30.75
C VAL A 3 15.23 12.88 30.62
N MET A 4 15.18 13.89 31.48
CA MET A 4 14.21 14.98 31.35
C MET A 4 14.77 16.06 30.42
N ILE A 5 14.04 16.35 29.34
CA ILE A 5 14.34 17.43 28.42
C ILE A 5 13.26 18.50 28.61
N ASP A 6 13.64 19.58 29.29
CA ASP A 6 12.78 20.75 29.47
C ASP A 6 13.19 21.90 28.54
N ASN A 7 12.50 23.03 28.67
CA ASN A 7 12.80 24.22 27.89
C ASN A 7 14.24 24.74 28.11
N GLU A 8 14.86 24.53 29.27
CA GLU A 8 16.24 24.96 29.53
C GLU A 8 17.23 24.10 28.73
N VAL A 9 17.07 22.78 28.79
CA VAL A 9 17.89 21.83 28.00
C VAL A 9 17.69 22.09 26.51
N TRP A 10 16.45 22.30 26.06
CA TRP A 10 16.15 22.65 24.66
C TRP A 10 16.84 23.94 24.22
N ASN A 11 16.70 25.02 25.00
CA ASN A 11 17.33 26.30 24.65
C ASN A 11 18.85 26.20 24.64
N GLY A 12 19.43 25.47 25.61
CA GLY A 12 20.86 25.19 25.65
C GLY A 12 21.33 24.40 24.42
N PHE A 13 20.53 23.43 23.96
CA PHE A 13 20.82 22.65 22.75
C PHE A 13 20.84 23.54 21.51
N ILE A 14 19.80 24.36 21.33
CA ILE A 14 19.68 25.27 20.19
C ILE A 14 20.83 26.29 20.16
N GLN A 15 21.27 26.80 21.31
CA GLN A 15 22.43 27.69 21.38
C GLN A 15 23.75 26.97 21.07
N ALA A 16 23.88 25.71 21.50
CA ALA A 16 25.11 24.95 21.33
C ALA A 16 25.30 24.40 19.91
N ILE A 17 24.23 24.23 19.12
CA ILE A 17 24.25 23.35 17.94
C ILE A 17 25.36 23.64 16.93
N GLN A 18 25.68 24.91 16.67
CA GLN A 18 26.75 25.30 15.75
C GLN A 18 28.15 24.96 16.27
N THR A 19 28.30 24.93 17.60
CA THR A 19 29.57 24.62 18.27
C THR A 19 29.75 23.13 18.49
N ILE A 20 28.65 22.36 18.58
CA ILE A 20 28.67 20.90 18.78
C ILE A 20 29.52 20.22 17.70
N GLU A 21 29.34 20.58 16.44
CA GLU A 21 30.03 19.96 15.29
C GLU A 21 31.53 20.25 15.21
N ASN A 22 32.05 21.09 16.10
CA ASN A 22 33.46 21.49 16.14
C ASN A 22 34.13 21.13 17.47
N SER A 23 33.44 20.40 18.35
CA SER A 23 33.95 20.05 19.68
C SER A 23 33.54 18.62 20.06
N PRO A 24 34.44 17.63 19.92
CA PRO A 24 34.13 16.23 20.26
C PRO A 24 33.68 16.02 21.69
N ARG A 25 34.26 16.79 22.64
CA ARG A 25 33.83 16.78 24.04
C ARG A 25 32.38 17.26 24.18
N LEU A 26 32.03 18.39 23.55
CA LEU A 26 30.68 18.94 23.65
C LEU A 26 29.66 18.02 22.96
N ALA A 27 30.02 17.41 21.83
CA ALA A 27 29.20 16.42 21.16
C ALA A 27 28.94 15.19 22.03
N ALA A 28 29.97 14.69 22.73
CA ALA A 28 29.82 13.61 23.70
C ALA A 28 28.93 14.00 24.89
N GLU A 29 29.11 15.21 25.45
CA GLU A 29 28.26 15.74 26.52
C GLU A 29 26.78 15.81 26.08
N TRP A 30 26.49 16.26 24.86
CA TRP A 30 25.13 16.28 24.32
C TRP A 30 24.57 14.89 24.00
N CYS A 31 25.39 13.97 23.49
CA CYS A 31 24.96 12.59 23.30
C CYS A 31 24.55 11.96 24.64
N GLN A 32 25.34 12.17 25.70
CA GLN A 32 25.01 11.70 27.04
C GLN A 32 23.73 12.35 27.59
N ARG A 33 23.58 13.67 27.38
CA ARG A 33 22.39 14.41 27.84
C ARG A 33 21.13 14.02 27.09
N LEU A 34 21.19 13.75 25.79
CA LEU A 34 20.02 13.40 24.98
C LEU A 34 19.68 11.90 25.05
N GLY A 35 20.65 11.06 25.40
CA GLY A 35 20.49 9.61 25.43
C GLY A 35 20.04 9.06 24.07
N GLU A 36 18.95 8.30 24.06
CA GLU A 36 18.39 7.68 22.84
C GLU A 36 17.86 8.70 21.82
N LEU A 37 17.65 9.97 22.20
CA LEU A 37 17.27 11.04 21.28
C LEU A 37 18.46 11.62 20.50
N ALA A 38 19.71 11.32 20.90
CA ALA A 38 20.89 11.90 20.28
C ALA A 38 20.93 11.66 18.75
N PRO A 39 20.67 10.46 18.21
CA PRO A 39 20.61 10.25 16.77
C PRO A 39 19.51 11.04 16.08
N TRP A 40 18.43 11.40 16.79
CA TRP A 40 17.30 12.11 16.21
C TRP A 40 17.50 13.62 16.16
N TRP A 41 18.39 14.16 17.00
CA TRP A 41 18.58 15.60 17.17
C TRP A 41 19.95 16.08 16.70
N LEU A 42 20.98 15.24 16.73
CA LEU A 42 22.34 15.59 16.31
C LEU A 42 22.59 15.28 14.85
N THR A 43 23.51 16.01 14.23
CA THR A 43 23.99 15.74 12.86
C THR A 43 24.93 14.54 12.85
N ALA A 44 25.11 13.90 11.69
CA ALA A 44 26.02 12.76 11.55
C ALA A 44 27.45 13.10 12.03
N ARG A 45 27.93 14.31 11.70
CA ARG A 45 29.24 14.80 12.15
C ARG A 45 29.36 14.91 13.66
N ALA A 46 28.34 15.44 14.34
CA ALA A 46 28.33 15.51 15.80
C ALA A 46 28.35 14.10 16.44
N LEU A 47 27.58 13.16 15.89
CA LEU A 47 27.56 11.77 16.35
C LEU A 47 28.91 11.07 16.13
N GLU A 48 29.56 11.29 14.97
CA GLU A 48 30.91 10.77 14.68
C GLU A 48 31.95 11.30 15.67
N GLN A 49 31.94 12.61 15.93
CA GLN A 49 32.86 13.21 16.91
C GLN A 49 32.65 12.68 18.33
N ALA A 50 31.39 12.52 18.74
CA ALA A 50 31.06 11.91 20.02
C ALA A 50 31.53 10.45 20.08
N ALA A 51 31.40 9.70 18.97
CA ALA A 51 31.83 8.32 18.87
C ALA A 51 33.36 8.18 18.97
N GLU A 52 34.11 9.05 18.30
CA GLU A 52 35.56 9.11 18.40
C GLU A 52 36.03 9.45 19.82
N TYR A 53 35.35 10.38 20.48
CA TYR A 53 35.70 10.81 21.83
C TYR A 53 35.40 9.76 22.91
N THR A 54 34.27 9.06 22.78
CA THR A 54 33.77 8.12 23.82
C THR A 54 34.07 6.65 23.52
N GLY A 55 34.40 6.31 22.28
CA GLY A 55 34.49 4.94 21.79
C GLY A 55 33.13 4.24 21.58
N GLN A 56 32.00 4.94 21.80
CA GLN A 56 30.65 4.40 21.60
C GLN A 56 30.19 4.62 20.16
N ARG A 57 29.37 3.71 19.63
CA ARG A 57 28.75 3.90 18.30
C ARG A 57 27.30 4.32 18.45
N PHE A 58 26.91 5.34 17.69
CA PHE A 58 25.55 5.84 17.62
C PHE A 58 24.95 5.45 16.27
N TYR A 59 23.82 4.75 16.28
CA TYR A 59 23.17 4.28 15.07
C TYR A 59 21.74 4.81 15.01
N HIS A 60 21.33 5.27 13.83
CA HIS A 60 19.92 5.48 13.53
C HIS A 60 19.29 4.10 13.27
N HIS A 61 18.83 3.43 14.31
CA HIS A 61 18.03 2.22 14.14
C HIS A 61 16.55 2.61 14.15
N ARG A 62 15.96 2.71 12.96
CA ARG A 62 14.51 2.71 12.81
C ARG A 62 14.11 1.41 12.13
N ALA A 63 13.76 0.41 12.93
CA ALA A 63 13.11 -0.76 12.37
C ALA A 63 11.71 -0.34 11.86
N PRO A 64 11.25 -0.82 10.70
CA PRO A 64 9.86 -0.62 10.29
C PRO A 64 8.95 -1.24 11.36
N GLY A 65 8.16 -0.40 12.01
CA GLY A 65 7.20 -0.80 13.03
C GLY A 65 5.78 -0.38 12.68
N LEU A 66 4.81 -1.06 13.28
CA LEU A 66 3.41 -0.62 13.23
C LEU A 66 3.26 0.68 14.01
N GLY A 67 2.53 1.64 13.43
CA GLY A 67 2.23 2.93 14.05
C GLY A 67 3.42 3.89 14.18
N CYS A 68 4.61 3.53 13.72
CA CYS A 68 5.77 4.42 13.73
C CYS A 68 5.47 5.67 12.89
N CYS A 69 5.65 6.84 13.47
CA CYS A 69 5.53 8.13 12.82
C CYS A 69 6.61 9.05 13.39
N SER A 70 7.23 9.89 12.56
CA SER A 70 8.21 10.87 13.06
C SER A 70 7.72 12.26 12.75
N VAL A 71 7.83 13.13 13.75
CA VAL A 71 7.45 14.54 13.62
C VAL A 71 8.73 15.37 13.56
N LEU A 72 8.84 16.23 12.56
CA LEU A 72 9.94 17.19 12.46
C LEU A 72 9.52 18.50 13.11
N ILE A 73 10.25 18.91 14.14
CA ILE A 73 10.00 20.14 14.89
C ILE A 73 11.11 21.13 14.61
N VAL A 74 10.75 22.37 14.29
CA VAL A 74 11.71 23.43 14.02
C VAL A 74 11.78 24.37 15.21
N SER A 75 13.00 24.72 15.61
CA SER A 75 13.21 25.77 16.60
C SER A 75 12.86 27.14 16.01
N THR A 76 12.11 27.94 16.75
CA THR A 76 11.79 29.35 16.42
C THR A 76 12.98 30.32 16.58
N SER A 77 14.21 29.79 16.67
CA SER A 77 15.42 30.60 16.85
C SER A 77 15.92 31.13 15.50
N ARG A 78 16.90 32.05 15.53
CA ARG A 78 17.55 32.56 14.29
C ARG A 78 18.23 31.47 13.46
N PHE A 79 18.57 30.35 14.08
CA PHE A 79 19.10 29.18 13.40
C PHE A 79 17.97 28.16 13.31
N GLN A 80 17.26 28.16 12.19
CA GLN A 80 16.17 27.24 11.92
C GLN A 80 16.72 25.82 11.81
N HIS A 81 16.84 25.17 12.96
CA HIS A 81 17.23 23.77 13.03
C HIS A 81 15.99 22.92 13.28
N ALA A 82 15.81 21.89 12.45
CA ALA A 82 14.78 20.89 12.63
C ALA A 82 15.37 19.70 13.38
N VAL A 83 14.68 19.24 14.42
CA VAL A 83 14.93 17.96 15.07
C VAL A 83 13.80 16.98 14.74
N ALA A 84 14.08 15.69 14.82
CA ALA A 84 13.05 14.68 14.69
C ALA A 84 12.62 14.15 16.06
N LEU A 85 11.32 13.94 16.26
CA LEU A 85 10.79 13.17 17.36
C LEU A 85 10.35 11.79 16.85
N PRO A 86 10.95 10.70 17.36
CA PRO A 86 10.49 9.35 17.04
C PRO A 86 9.25 9.01 17.86
N LEU A 87 8.13 8.76 17.17
CA LEU A 87 6.84 8.49 17.80
C LEU A 87 6.26 7.17 17.29
N GLN A 88 5.37 6.59 18.08
CA GLN A 88 4.66 5.38 17.73
C GLN A 88 3.24 5.40 18.28
N TRP A 89 2.26 5.10 17.42
CA TRP A 89 0.92 4.74 17.85
C TRP A 89 0.89 3.31 18.38
N ARG A 90 0.47 3.12 19.63
CA ARG A 90 0.37 1.82 20.31
C ARG A 90 -1.09 1.49 20.62
N ALA A 91 -1.51 0.31 20.19
CA ALA A 91 -2.88 -0.16 20.40
C ALA A 91 -3.16 -0.42 21.88
N ASN A 92 -4.38 -0.14 22.33
CA ASN A 92 -4.86 -0.42 23.70
C ASN A 92 -4.04 0.27 24.80
N THR A 93 -3.56 1.48 24.56
CA THR A 93 -2.81 2.28 25.53
C THR A 93 -3.31 3.74 25.57
N THR A 94 -3.03 4.43 26.66
CA THR A 94 -3.12 5.90 26.70
C THR A 94 -1.86 6.53 26.13
N ASP A 95 -1.89 7.83 25.89
CA ASP A 95 -0.70 8.59 25.52
C ASP A 95 0.39 8.51 26.61
N ASP A 96 1.63 8.55 26.16
CA ASP A 96 2.80 8.65 27.03
C ASP A 96 2.79 10.01 27.79
N PRO A 97 2.83 10.00 29.13
CA PRO A 97 2.85 11.23 29.92
C PRO A 97 4.08 12.09 29.64
N GLY A 98 5.18 11.49 29.15
CA GLY A 98 6.41 12.19 28.78
C GLY A 98 6.31 13.00 27.48
N LEU A 99 5.18 12.99 26.77
CA LEU A 99 5.03 13.80 25.55
C LEU A 99 4.88 15.31 25.85
N PRO A 100 5.30 16.19 24.93
CA PRO A 100 4.96 17.61 25.01
C PRO A 100 3.44 17.84 24.96
N PRO A 101 2.88 18.81 25.71
CA PRO A 101 1.43 19.09 25.69
C PRO A 101 0.86 19.38 24.30
N ASP A 102 1.57 20.17 23.49
CA ASP A 102 1.11 20.51 22.14
C ASP A 102 1.06 19.29 21.21
N LEU A 103 1.97 18.32 21.40
CA LEU A 103 1.96 17.10 20.61
C LEU A 103 0.79 16.18 20.99
N ARG A 104 0.43 16.11 22.28
CA ARG A 104 -0.78 15.40 22.73
C ARG A 104 -2.05 16.03 22.15
N ARG A 105 -2.14 17.37 22.13
CA ARG A 105 -3.27 18.07 21.49
C ARG A 105 -3.40 17.68 20.01
N VAL A 106 -2.31 17.69 19.25
CA VAL A 106 -2.34 17.29 17.84
C VAL A 106 -2.71 15.81 17.68
N ALA A 107 -2.27 14.94 18.60
CA ALA A 107 -2.66 13.53 18.63
C ALA A 107 -4.17 13.35 18.88
N ASP A 108 -4.76 14.12 19.80
CA ASP A 108 -6.21 14.16 20.04
C ASP A 108 -6.98 14.57 18.78
N GLU A 109 -6.55 15.66 18.13
CA GLU A 109 -7.16 16.13 16.89
C GLU A 109 -7.12 15.06 15.78
N VAL A 110 -6.00 14.35 15.65
CA VAL A 110 -5.85 13.25 14.67
C VAL A 110 -6.81 12.10 14.99
N ARG A 111 -6.95 11.73 16.26
CA ARG A 111 -7.90 10.68 16.70
C ARG A 111 -9.35 11.06 16.39
N ASP A 112 -9.72 12.29 16.68
CA ASP A 112 -11.06 12.82 16.40
C ASP A 112 -11.39 12.74 14.90
N HIS A 113 -10.45 13.15 14.04
CA HIS A 113 -10.62 13.08 12.59
C HIS A 113 -10.70 11.65 12.05
N LEU A 114 -9.94 10.72 12.64
CA LEU A 114 -9.94 9.30 12.28
C LEU A 114 -10.97 8.47 13.04
N LYS A 115 -11.86 9.14 13.80
CA LYS A 115 -12.97 8.55 14.57
C LYS A 115 -12.52 7.39 15.45
N THR A 116 -11.45 7.58 16.19
CA THR A 116 -10.95 6.64 17.21
C THR A 116 -10.84 7.36 18.55
N GLN A 117 -10.79 6.61 19.65
CA GLN A 117 -10.75 7.17 21.00
C GLN A 117 -9.72 6.42 21.85
N PRO A 118 -9.04 7.09 22.81
CA PRO A 118 -8.28 6.38 23.83
C PRO A 118 -9.19 5.41 24.61
N PRO A 119 -8.69 4.23 25.02
CA PRO A 119 -7.32 3.75 24.87
C PRO A 119 -7.05 2.99 23.57
N GLU A 120 -7.91 3.05 22.55
CA GLU A 120 -7.73 2.26 21.32
C GLU A 120 -6.34 2.49 20.71
N TRP A 121 -5.89 3.76 20.67
CA TRP A 121 -4.56 4.16 20.21
C TRP A 121 -3.97 5.29 21.06
N GLY A 122 -2.85 5.00 21.72
CA GLY A 122 -2.03 5.97 22.45
C GLY A 122 -0.79 6.36 21.65
N LEU A 123 -0.37 7.61 21.70
CA LEU A 123 0.88 8.09 21.12
C LEU A 123 2.00 7.95 22.15
N HIS A 124 3.13 7.35 21.75
CA HIS A 124 4.29 7.11 22.60
C HIS A 124 5.56 7.63 21.96
N LEU A 125 6.55 8.02 22.76
CA LEU A 125 7.91 8.16 22.27
C LEU A 125 8.46 6.76 21.94
N ASP A 126 9.07 6.63 20.77
CA ASP A 126 9.73 5.37 20.35
C ASP A 126 11.18 5.33 20.86
N VAL A 127 11.36 5.75 22.13
CA VAL A 127 12.59 5.73 22.93
C VAL A 127 12.20 5.47 24.39
N SER A 128 13.00 4.72 25.14
CA SER A 128 12.58 4.16 26.44
C SER A 128 12.84 5.09 27.64
N HIS A 129 13.69 6.11 27.46
CA HIS A 129 14.27 6.86 28.58
C HIS A 129 14.29 8.38 28.37
N ALA A 130 13.31 8.93 27.66
CA ALA A 130 13.18 10.37 27.47
C ALA A 130 11.82 10.88 28.01
N ASP A 131 11.86 12.00 28.72
CA ASP A 131 10.70 12.75 29.16
C ASP A 131 10.78 14.16 28.56
N LEU A 132 9.85 14.46 27.65
CA LEU A 132 9.72 15.72 26.94
C LEU A 132 8.56 16.57 27.47
N SER A 133 7.94 16.21 28.60
CA SER A 133 6.75 16.91 29.11
C SER A 133 7.02 18.37 29.48
N GLY A 134 8.29 18.72 29.70
CA GLY A 134 8.75 20.08 29.99
C GLY A 134 8.81 21.01 28.77
N LEU A 135 8.64 20.50 27.54
CA LEU A 135 8.72 21.27 26.29
C LEU A 135 7.38 21.92 25.93
N SER A 136 7.00 22.96 26.68
CA SER A 136 5.72 23.66 26.52
C SER A 136 5.66 24.72 25.41
N LYS A 137 6.74 24.95 24.67
CA LYS A 137 6.84 26.01 23.65
C LYS A 137 7.12 25.48 22.24
N LEU A 138 6.78 24.21 21.97
CA LEU A 138 7.00 23.60 20.66
C LEU A 138 5.73 23.67 19.80
N SER A 139 5.77 24.38 18.68
CA SER A 139 4.71 24.24 17.68
C SER A 139 4.78 22.85 17.04
N ALA A 140 3.77 22.03 17.34
CA ALA A 140 3.63 20.66 16.86
C ALA A 140 2.65 20.53 15.69
N ASP A 141 2.06 21.62 15.21
CA ASP A 141 0.97 21.59 14.21
C ASP A 141 1.36 20.89 12.91
N SER A 142 2.61 21.11 12.47
CA SER A 142 3.15 20.42 11.29
C SER A 142 3.35 18.90 11.45
N GLY A 143 3.17 18.40 12.68
CA GLY A 143 3.13 17.00 13.04
C GLY A 143 1.78 16.32 12.78
N TRP A 144 0.74 17.06 12.42
CA TRP A 144 -0.58 16.48 12.20
C TRP A 144 -0.59 15.41 11.10
N ALA A 145 -0.03 15.72 9.93
CA ALA A 145 0.02 14.77 8.81
C ALA A 145 0.84 13.49 9.09
N PRO A 146 2.08 13.54 9.61
CA PRO A 146 2.81 12.32 9.96
C PRO A 146 2.07 11.47 11.02
N LEU A 147 1.43 12.12 12.00
CA LEU A 147 0.64 11.42 13.01
C LEU A 147 -0.59 10.73 12.40
N ALA A 148 -1.35 11.42 11.55
CA ALA A 148 -2.52 10.86 10.88
C ALA A 148 -2.17 9.69 9.93
N ILE A 149 -1.07 9.81 9.18
CA ILE A 149 -0.56 8.74 8.33
C ILE A 149 -0.12 7.54 9.19
N GLY A 150 0.64 7.79 10.27
CA GLY A 150 1.10 6.73 11.17
C GLY A 150 -0.07 5.94 11.78
N LEU A 151 -1.10 6.64 12.26
CA LEU A 151 -2.30 6.01 12.83
C LEU A 151 -3.10 5.24 11.78
N SER A 152 -3.24 5.81 10.57
CA SER A 152 -3.93 5.14 9.47
C SER A 152 -3.24 3.84 9.07
N LEU A 153 -1.91 3.85 8.95
CA LEU A 153 -1.13 2.64 8.69
C LEU A 153 -1.25 1.61 9.83
N ALA A 154 -1.22 2.07 11.08
CA ALA A 154 -1.40 1.20 12.25
C ALA A 154 -2.75 0.48 12.25
N LYS A 155 -3.85 1.22 11.98
CA LYS A 155 -5.21 0.66 11.86
C LYS A 155 -5.31 -0.38 10.74
N LEU A 156 -4.55 -0.19 9.66
CA LEU A 156 -4.46 -1.13 8.54
C LEU A 156 -3.45 -2.26 8.75
N ARG A 157 -2.76 -2.30 9.90
CA ARG A 157 -1.67 -3.25 10.20
C ARG A 157 -0.53 -3.21 9.19
N ILE A 158 -0.29 -2.05 8.60
CA ILE A 158 0.80 -1.83 7.64
C ILE A 158 1.96 -1.16 8.38
N ARG A 159 3.17 -1.69 8.19
CA ARG A 159 4.39 -1.12 8.78
C ARG A 159 4.73 0.19 8.09
N SER A 160 5.16 1.19 8.86
CA SER A 160 5.63 2.45 8.30
C SER A 160 7.02 2.28 7.67
N ASN A 161 7.26 2.92 6.54
CA ASN A 161 8.55 2.99 5.89
C ASN A 161 9.44 3.99 6.66
N PRO A 162 10.54 3.54 7.27
CA PRO A 162 11.38 4.41 8.09
C PRO A 162 12.07 5.53 7.30
N ARG A 163 12.13 5.40 5.96
CA ARG A 163 12.76 6.36 5.03
C ARG A 163 11.78 7.32 4.37
N THR A 164 10.50 7.22 4.70
CA THR A 164 9.47 8.18 4.26
C THR A 164 9.20 9.16 5.37
N TRP A 165 9.38 10.44 5.08
CA TRP A 165 9.13 11.53 6.02
C TRP A 165 7.95 12.36 5.56
N VAL A 166 7.18 12.89 6.51
CA VAL A 166 5.95 13.64 6.22
C VAL A 166 5.96 14.91 7.06
N THR A 167 5.50 16.01 6.47
CA THR A 167 5.11 17.21 7.21
C THR A 167 3.75 17.68 6.71
N GLY A 168 2.96 18.30 7.59
CA GLY A 168 1.67 18.88 7.20
C GLY A 168 0.84 19.24 8.41
N ALA A 169 0.17 20.38 8.35
CA ALA A 169 -0.79 20.83 9.35
C ALA A 169 -2.21 20.71 8.79
N TRP A 170 -3.19 20.50 9.66
CA TRP A 170 -4.60 20.51 9.30
C TRP A 170 -5.23 21.82 9.74
N ASN A 171 -5.89 22.50 8.82
CA ASN A 171 -6.61 23.72 9.11
C ASN A 171 -8.11 23.41 9.25
N PRO A 172 -8.68 23.49 10.47
CA PRO A 172 -10.09 23.20 10.68
C PRO A 172 -11.03 24.21 10.02
N HIS A 173 -10.59 25.45 9.77
CA HIS A 173 -11.39 26.48 9.11
C HIS A 173 -11.56 26.22 7.61
N VAL A 174 -10.53 25.66 6.96
CA VAL A 174 -10.55 25.30 5.53
C VAL A 174 -11.04 23.86 5.34
N GLY A 175 -10.95 23.02 6.37
CA GLY A 175 -11.25 21.60 6.32
C GLY A 175 -10.26 20.83 5.46
N GLY A 176 -8.97 21.18 5.55
CA GLY A 176 -7.94 20.62 4.67
C GLY A 176 -6.52 20.83 5.18
N LEU A 177 -5.57 20.19 4.49
CA LEU A 177 -4.14 20.34 4.75
C LEU A 177 -3.66 21.74 4.34
N GLU A 178 -2.92 22.41 5.22
CA GLU A 178 -2.38 23.74 4.96
C GLU A 178 -0.86 23.75 4.78
N GLN A 179 -0.35 24.90 4.35
CA GLN A 179 1.08 25.13 4.24
C GLN A 179 1.75 25.04 5.61
N VAL A 180 2.91 24.39 5.65
CA VAL A 180 3.78 24.41 6.83
C VAL A 180 4.97 25.33 6.61
N ASP A 181 5.41 25.97 7.68
CA ASP A 181 6.64 26.76 7.68
C ASP A 181 7.89 25.88 7.76
N ASP A 182 9.03 26.51 7.50
CA ASP A 182 10.38 25.96 7.66
C ASP A 182 10.63 24.65 6.91
N ILE A 183 10.04 24.54 5.72
CA ILE A 183 10.15 23.36 4.86
C ILE A 183 11.61 23.02 4.51
N GLU A 184 12.48 24.02 4.44
CA GLU A 184 13.90 23.88 4.18
C GLU A 184 14.62 23.15 5.31
N ALA A 185 14.47 23.62 6.55
CA ALA A 185 15.04 22.97 7.72
C ALA A 185 14.52 21.54 7.89
N LYS A 186 13.22 21.31 7.68
CA LYS A 186 12.60 19.99 7.78
C LYS A 186 13.12 19.02 6.72
N LEU A 187 13.19 19.45 5.46
CA LEU A 187 13.70 18.62 4.38
C LEU A 187 15.19 18.31 4.57
N GLN A 188 15.99 19.31 4.92
CA GLN A 188 17.42 19.16 5.25
C GLN A 188 17.59 18.05 6.31
N ARG A 189 16.82 18.13 7.41
CA ARG A 189 16.90 17.14 8.47
C ARG A 189 16.44 15.75 8.04
N ALA A 190 15.39 15.65 7.23
CA ALA A 190 14.93 14.38 6.69
C ALA A 190 16.02 13.71 5.84
N VAL A 191 16.70 14.49 4.98
CA VAL A 191 17.84 14.01 4.16
C VAL A 191 18.99 13.54 5.04
N GLU A 192 19.36 14.29 6.08
CA GLU A 192 20.41 13.90 7.03
C GLU A 192 20.13 12.57 7.72
N ILE A 193 18.85 12.26 8.01
CA ILE A 193 18.42 11.00 8.61
C ILE A 193 18.17 9.91 7.55
N GLY A 194 18.43 10.18 6.27
CA GLY A 194 18.36 9.20 5.18
C GLY A 194 16.97 9.01 4.59
N ALA A 195 16.22 10.10 4.40
CA ALA A 195 14.95 10.08 3.69
C ALA A 195 15.14 9.70 2.21
N ASP A 196 14.36 8.70 1.75
CA ASP A 196 14.22 8.38 0.33
C ASP A 196 13.05 9.18 -0.29
N SER A 197 12.04 9.52 0.53
CA SER A 197 10.92 10.36 0.11
C SER A 197 10.49 11.34 1.20
N PHE A 198 9.95 12.48 0.75
CA PHE A 198 9.48 13.57 1.60
C PHE A 198 8.10 14.03 1.15
N ILE A 199 7.09 13.76 1.98
CA ILE A 199 5.68 14.01 1.69
C ILE A 199 5.28 15.38 2.25
N VAL A 200 4.68 16.22 1.42
CA VAL A 200 4.36 17.61 1.76
C VAL A 200 2.94 18.02 1.32
N PRO A 201 2.36 19.06 1.95
CA PRO A 201 1.12 19.68 1.47
C PRO A 201 1.30 20.29 0.07
N PRO A 202 0.22 20.43 -0.72
CA PRO A 202 0.25 21.05 -2.05
C PRO A 202 0.97 22.40 -2.11
N ALA A 203 0.72 23.26 -1.12
CA ALA A 203 1.31 24.60 -1.04
C ALA A 203 2.85 24.58 -0.89
N ASN A 204 3.40 23.53 -0.29
CA ASN A 204 4.84 23.37 -0.10
C ASN A 204 5.54 22.65 -1.27
N ALA A 205 4.79 22.05 -2.22
CA ALA A 205 5.33 21.12 -3.20
C ALA A 205 6.43 21.71 -4.09
N ASN A 206 6.23 22.91 -4.63
CA ASN A 206 7.21 23.54 -5.53
C ASN A 206 8.51 23.87 -4.81
N ARG A 207 8.41 24.44 -3.60
CA ARG A 207 9.59 24.77 -2.78
C ARG A 207 10.31 23.50 -2.34
N ALA A 208 9.60 22.47 -1.89
CA ALA A 208 10.19 21.19 -1.50
C ALA A 208 10.93 20.52 -2.68
N ARG A 209 10.36 20.51 -3.89
CA ARG A 209 11.03 19.96 -5.09
C ARG A 209 12.31 20.72 -5.45
N GLN A 210 12.29 22.05 -5.36
CA GLN A 210 13.46 22.88 -5.60
C GLN A 210 14.58 22.58 -4.60
N LEU A 211 14.24 22.41 -3.32
CA LEU A 211 15.21 22.10 -2.27
C LEU A 211 15.75 20.66 -2.40
N ALA A 212 14.87 19.70 -2.71
CA ALA A 212 15.25 18.30 -2.88
C ALA A 212 16.24 18.11 -4.04
N SER A 213 16.08 18.85 -5.15
CA SER A 213 17.01 18.75 -6.29
C SER A 213 18.42 19.28 -6.00
N MET A 214 18.59 20.08 -4.95
CA MET A 214 19.88 20.56 -4.47
C MET A 214 20.53 19.61 -3.45
N SER A 215 19.79 18.63 -2.95
CA SER A 215 20.25 17.66 -1.94
C SER A 215 20.88 16.42 -2.58
N ARG A 216 21.77 15.73 -1.84
CA ARG A 216 22.40 14.47 -2.28
C ARG A 216 22.42 13.45 -1.13
N PRO A 217 21.72 12.31 -1.24
CA PRO A 217 20.78 11.96 -2.31
C PRO A 217 19.58 12.91 -2.35
N ALA A 218 18.95 13.05 -3.53
CA ALA A 218 17.75 13.86 -3.70
C ALA A 218 16.52 13.00 -3.36
N PRO A 219 15.77 13.31 -2.27
CA PRO A 219 14.57 12.55 -1.93
C PRO A 219 13.45 12.82 -2.93
N GLU A 220 12.61 11.82 -3.17
CA GLU A 220 11.38 12.00 -3.95
C GLU A 220 10.39 12.89 -3.19
N VAL A 221 9.90 13.96 -3.81
CA VAL A 221 8.85 14.81 -3.20
C VAL A 221 7.47 14.33 -3.62
N VAL A 222 6.75 13.75 -2.67
CA VAL A 222 5.36 13.28 -2.83
C VAL A 222 4.42 14.36 -2.32
N VAL A 223 3.32 14.60 -3.02
CA VAL A 223 2.38 15.68 -2.69
C VAL A 223 1.07 15.09 -2.17
N LEU A 224 0.63 15.58 -1.00
CA LEU A 224 -0.68 15.24 -0.46
C LEU A 224 -1.80 15.79 -1.34
N ASN A 225 -2.95 15.12 -1.39
CA ASN A 225 -4.07 15.58 -2.20
C ASN A 225 -4.88 16.66 -1.44
N SER A 226 -5.31 17.72 -2.12
CA SER A 226 -6.08 18.85 -1.55
C SER A 226 -7.52 18.52 -1.16
N SER A 227 -7.85 17.23 -1.00
CA SER A 227 -9.21 16.79 -0.69
C SER A 227 -9.59 17.15 0.75
N GLN A 228 -10.85 17.55 0.94
CA GLN A 228 -11.44 17.69 2.28
C GLN A 228 -11.74 16.32 2.92
N GLN A 229 -11.84 15.26 2.10
CA GLN A 229 -11.99 13.90 2.61
C GLN A 229 -10.62 13.33 2.94
N LEU A 230 -10.40 13.10 4.24
CA LEU A 230 -9.14 12.63 4.80
C LEU A 230 -8.57 11.39 4.09
N GLU A 231 -9.41 10.38 3.87
CA GLU A 231 -9.01 9.15 3.18
C GLU A 231 -8.47 9.45 1.78
N ALA A 232 -9.16 10.31 1.02
CA ALA A 232 -8.73 10.71 -0.32
C ALA A 232 -7.51 11.64 -0.31
N ALA A 233 -7.34 12.44 0.75
CA ALA A 233 -6.18 13.33 0.94
C ALA A 233 -4.89 12.53 1.14
N PHE A 234 -4.96 11.46 1.94
CA PHE A 234 -3.79 10.68 2.34
C PHE A 234 -3.53 9.43 1.50
N ARG A 235 -4.49 8.93 0.72
CA ARG A 235 -4.32 7.63 0.04
C ARG A 235 -3.02 7.48 -0.76
N PRO A 236 -2.58 8.46 -1.58
CA PRO A 236 -1.30 8.35 -2.27
C PRO A 236 -0.12 8.27 -1.28
N ALA A 237 -0.16 9.09 -0.22
CA ALA A 237 0.88 9.10 0.80
C ALA A 237 0.94 7.81 1.63
N LEU A 238 -0.20 7.16 1.90
CA LEU A 238 -0.23 5.87 2.61
C LEU A 238 0.50 4.77 1.84
N VAL A 239 0.44 4.77 0.50
CA VAL A 239 1.20 3.80 -0.31
C VAL A 239 2.70 4.05 -0.20
N HIS A 240 3.15 5.31 -0.27
CA HIS A 240 4.58 5.66 -0.14
C HIS A 240 5.12 5.49 1.29
N ALA A 241 4.28 5.75 2.30
CA ALA A 241 4.64 5.64 3.70
C ALA A 241 4.49 4.22 4.27
N GLY A 242 3.76 3.33 3.59
CA GLY A 242 3.64 1.93 3.97
C GLY A 242 4.74 1.06 3.38
N VAL A 243 5.20 0.06 4.14
CA VAL A 243 6.05 -1.02 3.63
C VAL A 243 5.13 -2.13 3.09
N PRO A 244 5.28 -2.55 1.82
CA PRO A 244 4.55 -3.70 1.30
C PRO A 244 4.79 -4.94 2.19
N PRO A 245 3.74 -5.64 2.65
CA PRO A 245 3.90 -6.90 3.35
C PRO A 245 4.65 -7.94 2.50
N ALA A 246 5.45 -8.78 3.14
CA ALA A 246 6.18 -9.86 2.50
C ALA A 246 5.23 -11.00 2.06
N LEU A 247 5.70 -11.88 1.18
CA LEU A 247 4.91 -13.01 0.68
C LEU A 247 4.39 -13.95 1.79
N HIS A 248 5.16 -14.07 2.89
CA HIS A 248 4.83 -14.92 4.03
C HIS A 248 4.08 -14.18 5.15
N ASP A 249 3.85 -12.86 5.01
CA ASP A 249 3.02 -12.11 5.95
C ASP A 249 1.55 -12.58 5.83
N PRO A 250 0.73 -12.40 6.88
CA PRO A 250 -0.69 -12.79 6.88
C PRO A 250 -1.43 -12.27 5.64
N LEU A 251 -2.36 -13.09 5.13
CA LEU A 251 -3.14 -12.73 3.94
C LEU A 251 -3.90 -11.41 4.13
N ASP A 252 -4.51 -11.22 5.31
CA ASP A 252 -5.26 -10.00 5.63
C ASP A 252 -4.38 -8.74 5.54
N ASP A 253 -3.14 -8.82 6.01
CA ASP A 253 -2.19 -7.70 5.95
C ASP A 253 -1.83 -7.40 4.47
N ARG A 254 -1.60 -8.44 3.65
CA ARG A 254 -1.35 -8.29 2.21
C ARG A 254 -2.56 -7.71 1.46
N LEU A 255 -3.78 -8.10 1.80
CA LEU A 255 -5.03 -7.58 1.22
C LEU A 255 -5.30 -6.13 1.64
N ALA A 256 -5.03 -5.79 2.92
CA ALA A 256 -5.11 -4.41 3.40
C ALA A 256 -4.17 -3.49 2.60
N TYR A 257 -2.94 -3.93 2.34
CA TYR A 257 -2.00 -3.19 1.51
C TYR A 257 -2.47 -3.05 0.05
N LEU A 258 -2.98 -4.12 -0.58
CA LEU A 258 -3.55 -4.05 -1.95
C LEU A 258 -4.63 -2.96 -2.06
N ASN A 259 -5.44 -2.78 -1.02
CA ASN A 259 -6.52 -1.79 -1.00
C ASN A 259 -6.03 -0.34 -0.88
N LEU A 260 -4.78 -0.12 -0.49
CA LEU A 260 -4.15 1.20 -0.56
C LEU A 260 -3.73 1.57 -1.98
N ILE A 261 -3.33 0.59 -2.79
CA ILE A 261 -2.79 0.82 -4.14
C ILE A 261 -3.91 1.29 -5.08
N LEU A 262 -3.82 2.55 -5.50
CA LEU A 262 -4.76 3.17 -6.45
C LEU A 262 -4.39 2.90 -7.90
N ASP A 263 -3.09 2.93 -8.21
CA ASP A 263 -2.62 2.69 -9.56
C ASP A 263 -2.91 1.24 -9.95
N ARG A 264 -3.69 1.07 -11.01
CA ARG A 264 -4.15 -0.24 -11.46
C ARG A 264 -2.99 -1.15 -11.85
N SER A 265 -1.95 -0.60 -12.49
CA SER A 265 -0.80 -1.40 -12.94
C SER A 265 0.01 -1.91 -11.75
N GLN A 266 0.30 -1.05 -10.78
CA GLN A 266 0.94 -1.43 -9.53
C GLN A 266 0.10 -2.42 -8.73
N ARG A 267 -1.22 -2.22 -8.68
CA ARG A 267 -2.16 -3.11 -7.97
C ARG A 267 -2.16 -4.50 -8.58
N ASN A 268 -2.30 -4.62 -9.91
CA ASN A 268 -2.26 -5.89 -10.62
C ASN A 268 -0.89 -6.58 -10.43
N LYS A 269 0.22 -5.83 -10.51
CA LYS A 269 1.56 -6.36 -10.25
C LYS A 269 1.69 -6.92 -8.83
N TYR A 270 1.24 -6.18 -7.83
CA TYR A 270 1.26 -6.63 -6.44
C TYR A 270 0.35 -7.85 -6.24
N TYR A 271 -0.84 -7.86 -6.82
CA TYR A 271 -1.75 -9.00 -6.79
C TYR A 271 -1.10 -10.26 -7.38
N ALA A 272 -0.54 -10.16 -8.58
CA ALA A 272 0.13 -11.27 -9.25
C ALA A 272 1.29 -11.83 -8.41
N GLN A 273 2.13 -10.96 -7.85
CA GLN A 273 3.34 -11.36 -7.11
C GLN A 273 3.07 -11.87 -5.70
N PHE A 274 2.13 -11.25 -4.98
CA PHE A 274 1.97 -11.47 -3.54
C PHE A 274 0.66 -12.15 -3.15
N LEU A 275 -0.36 -12.19 -4.00
CA LEU A 275 -1.69 -12.68 -3.60
C LEU A 275 -2.18 -13.87 -4.43
N SER A 276 -1.93 -13.86 -5.75
CA SER A 276 -2.55 -14.76 -6.72
C SER A 276 -2.50 -16.24 -6.30
N SER A 277 -1.33 -16.73 -5.90
CA SER A 277 -1.17 -18.14 -5.52
C SER A 277 -1.84 -18.52 -4.22
N THR A 278 -1.83 -17.64 -3.21
CA THR A 278 -2.54 -17.89 -1.95
C THR A 278 -4.05 -17.91 -2.18
N LEU A 279 -4.57 -16.94 -2.94
CA LEU A 279 -5.99 -16.85 -3.26
C LEU A 279 -6.45 -18.02 -4.13
N ALA A 280 -5.67 -18.43 -5.13
CA ALA A 280 -5.99 -19.57 -5.98
C ALA A 280 -6.16 -20.88 -5.20
N ILE A 281 -5.37 -21.10 -4.15
CA ILE A 281 -5.52 -22.27 -3.27
C ILE A 281 -6.85 -22.20 -2.51
N GLN A 282 -7.14 -21.06 -1.88
CA GLN A 282 -8.39 -20.88 -1.12
C GLN A 282 -9.62 -21.01 -2.00
N VAL A 283 -9.61 -20.37 -3.17
CA VAL A 283 -10.70 -20.44 -4.14
C VAL A 283 -10.89 -21.88 -4.61
N ARG A 284 -9.80 -22.63 -4.89
CA ARG A 284 -9.89 -24.05 -5.26
C ARG A 284 -10.56 -24.88 -4.17
N GLU A 285 -10.19 -24.68 -2.92
CA GLU A 285 -10.76 -25.41 -1.78
C GLU A 285 -12.26 -25.12 -1.64
N ARG A 286 -12.67 -23.86 -1.77
CA ARG A 286 -14.08 -23.44 -1.71
C ARG A 286 -14.91 -23.91 -2.92
N SER A 287 -14.28 -24.03 -4.08
CA SER A 287 -14.94 -24.46 -5.32
C SER A 287 -15.20 -25.98 -5.37
N ARG A 288 -14.75 -26.75 -4.38
CA ARG A 288 -14.99 -28.19 -4.32
C ARG A 288 -16.41 -28.47 -3.88
N HIS A 289 -17.25 -28.87 -4.81
CA HIS A 289 -18.60 -29.35 -4.52
C HIS A 289 -18.63 -30.89 -4.49
N PRO A 290 -19.20 -31.54 -3.44
CA PRO A 290 -19.25 -33.00 -3.36
C PRO A 290 -20.03 -33.65 -4.51
N GLU A 291 -21.06 -32.97 -5.00
CA GLU A 291 -21.99 -33.51 -6.02
C GLU A 291 -21.49 -33.32 -7.45
N THR A 292 -20.56 -32.39 -7.69
CA THR A 292 -19.99 -32.08 -9.00
C THR A 292 -18.47 -32.11 -8.89
N PRO A 293 -17.85 -33.31 -8.80
CA PRO A 293 -16.41 -33.43 -8.68
C PRO A 293 -15.74 -32.86 -9.93
N THR A 294 -15.14 -31.68 -9.76
CA THR A 294 -14.35 -31.01 -10.79
C THR A 294 -12.94 -31.61 -10.80
N PRO A 295 -12.34 -31.79 -11.99
CA PRO A 295 -10.92 -32.07 -12.09
C PRO A 295 -10.13 -31.00 -11.35
N ASN A 296 -9.18 -31.44 -10.51
CA ASN A 296 -8.27 -30.52 -9.82
C ASN A 296 -7.32 -29.79 -10.80
N ARG A 297 -7.23 -30.27 -12.04
CA ARG A 297 -6.31 -29.78 -13.07
C ARG A 297 -6.95 -29.89 -14.45
N PHE A 298 -6.81 -28.82 -15.23
CA PHE A 298 -7.02 -28.83 -16.68
C PHE A 298 -5.68 -28.63 -17.39
N ASP A 299 -5.57 -28.99 -18.66
CA ASP A 299 -4.39 -28.66 -19.46
C ASP A 299 -4.56 -27.28 -20.12
N PHE A 300 -5.79 -26.91 -20.45
CA PHE A 300 -6.11 -25.76 -21.29
C PHE A 300 -7.20 -24.87 -20.67
N LEU A 301 -6.98 -23.55 -20.65
CA LEU A 301 -7.98 -22.54 -20.30
C LEU A 301 -8.25 -21.61 -21.48
N VAL A 302 -9.51 -21.30 -21.74
CA VAL A 302 -9.94 -20.22 -22.64
C VAL A 302 -10.61 -19.15 -21.81
N THR A 303 -10.14 -17.91 -21.91
CA THR A 303 -10.70 -16.76 -21.18
C THR A 303 -10.70 -15.51 -22.04
N VAL A 304 -11.48 -14.51 -21.63
CA VAL A 304 -11.54 -13.19 -22.27
C VAL A 304 -10.73 -12.18 -21.48
N GLY A 305 -9.86 -11.45 -22.17
CA GLY A 305 -9.14 -10.31 -21.62
C GLY A 305 -10.09 -9.19 -21.21
N SER A 306 -9.93 -8.71 -19.98
CA SER A 306 -10.62 -7.52 -19.49
C SER A 306 -9.61 -6.54 -18.91
N ALA A 307 -10.08 -5.38 -18.48
CA ALA A 307 -9.22 -4.46 -17.76
C ALA A 307 -8.73 -5.05 -16.42
N ASN A 308 -9.48 -5.97 -15.80
CA ASN A 308 -9.05 -6.70 -14.62
C ASN A 308 -8.33 -8.00 -15.04
N THR A 309 -7.03 -8.05 -14.83
CA THR A 309 -6.18 -9.20 -15.19
C THR A 309 -6.07 -10.23 -14.06
N ASP A 310 -6.52 -9.86 -12.86
CA ASP A 310 -6.48 -10.71 -11.67
C ASP A 310 -7.27 -12.00 -11.89
N HIS A 311 -8.36 -11.95 -12.67
CA HIS A 311 -9.21 -13.11 -12.96
C HIS A 311 -8.49 -14.13 -13.86
N ILE A 312 -7.68 -13.66 -14.81
CA ILE A 312 -6.88 -14.55 -15.67
C ILE A 312 -5.88 -15.31 -14.81
N MET A 313 -5.18 -14.61 -13.92
CA MET A 313 -4.22 -15.21 -12.99
C MET A 313 -4.91 -16.18 -12.03
N LEU A 314 -6.03 -15.76 -11.45
CA LEU A 314 -6.78 -16.55 -10.49
C LEU A 314 -7.33 -17.83 -11.13
N ALA A 315 -7.99 -17.76 -12.29
CA ALA A 315 -8.53 -18.94 -12.98
C ALA A 315 -7.41 -19.92 -13.35
N SER A 316 -6.33 -19.39 -13.95
CA SER A 316 -5.21 -20.22 -14.42
C SER A 316 -4.54 -20.99 -13.28
N GLN A 317 -4.29 -20.32 -12.16
CA GLN A 317 -3.66 -20.95 -10.99
C GLN A 317 -4.64 -21.81 -10.19
N THR A 318 -5.91 -21.40 -10.06
CA THR A 318 -6.95 -22.19 -9.36
C THR A 318 -7.12 -23.54 -10.03
N HIS A 319 -7.10 -23.60 -11.35
CA HIS A 319 -7.28 -24.83 -12.11
C HIS A 319 -5.98 -25.47 -12.63
N GLN A 320 -4.81 -24.95 -12.21
CA GLN A 320 -3.49 -25.50 -12.52
C GLN A 320 -3.24 -25.79 -14.01
N VAL A 321 -3.70 -24.88 -14.86
CA VAL A 321 -3.62 -25.06 -16.32
C VAL A 321 -2.20 -24.94 -16.84
N ARG A 322 -1.91 -25.59 -17.97
CA ARG A 322 -0.59 -25.51 -18.63
C ARG A 322 -0.55 -24.42 -19.67
N GLU A 323 -1.65 -24.23 -20.40
CA GLU A 323 -1.77 -23.21 -21.44
C GLU A 323 -3.09 -22.43 -21.29
N VAL A 324 -3.03 -21.12 -21.53
CA VAL A 324 -4.17 -20.20 -21.50
C VAL A 324 -4.29 -19.50 -22.84
N LEU A 325 -5.43 -19.62 -23.50
CA LEU A 325 -5.84 -18.74 -24.58
C LEU A 325 -6.55 -17.51 -24.00
N ILE A 326 -5.96 -16.33 -24.22
CA ILE A 326 -6.55 -15.05 -23.84
C ILE A 326 -7.06 -14.38 -25.12
N LEU A 327 -8.38 -14.35 -25.26
CA LEU A 327 -9.08 -13.64 -26.32
C LEU A 327 -9.25 -12.19 -25.88
N HIS A 328 -8.69 -11.22 -26.60
CA HIS A 328 -8.74 -9.82 -26.17
C HIS A 328 -9.15 -8.86 -27.29
N THR A 329 -9.75 -7.74 -26.90
CA THR A 329 -9.97 -6.61 -27.81
C THR A 329 -8.71 -5.75 -27.88
N GLN A 330 -8.66 -4.81 -28.82
CA GLN A 330 -7.55 -3.85 -28.90
C GLN A 330 -7.43 -2.98 -27.64
N GLU A 331 -8.55 -2.71 -26.95
CA GLU A 331 -8.63 -1.90 -25.72
C GLU A 331 -7.83 -2.50 -24.56
N TYR A 332 -7.82 -3.84 -24.44
CA TYR A 332 -7.18 -4.56 -23.32
C TYR A 332 -5.87 -5.22 -23.70
N ARG A 333 -5.28 -4.83 -24.84
CA ARG A 333 -4.07 -5.44 -25.38
C ARG A 333 -2.94 -5.43 -24.34
N GLU A 334 -2.55 -4.25 -23.87
CA GLU A 334 -1.40 -4.09 -22.95
C GLU A 334 -1.59 -4.88 -21.65
N GLN A 335 -2.81 -4.85 -21.08
CA GLN A 335 -3.15 -5.61 -19.88
C GLN A 335 -3.01 -7.12 -20.11
N CYS A 336 -3.46 -7.64 -21.27
CA CYS A 336 -3.33 -9.06 -21.59
C CYS A 336 -1.88 -9.48 -21.86
N TYR A 337 -1.06 -8.62 -22.46
CA TYR A 337 0.38 -8.86 -22.60
C TYR A 337 1.07 -8.93 -21.23
N GLN A 338 0.70 -8.04 -20.31
CA GLN A 338 1.22 -8.05 -18.94
C GLN A 338 0.78 -9.33 -18.19
N ALA A 339 -0.49 -9.72 -18.30
CA ALA A 339 -0.98 -10.97 -17.72
C ALA A 339 -0.25 -12.20 -18.29
N ALA A 340 0.00 -12.24 -19.60
CA ALA A 340 0.75 -13.31 -20.26
C ALA A 340 2.20 -13.41 -19.74
N GLN A 341 2.86 -12.28 -19.48
CA GLN A 341 4.19 -12.26 -18.86
C GLN A 341 4.15 -12.86 -17.46
N TRP A 342 3.19 -12.45 -16.62
CA TRP A 342 3.06 -13.00 -15.28
C TRP A 342 2.73 -14.48 -15.26
N LEU A 343 1.87 -14.96 -16.17
CA LEU A 343 1.61 -16.40 -16.33
C LEU A 343 2.91 -17.18 -16.62
N GLY A 344 3.83 -16.60 -17.39
CA GLY A 344 5.15 -17.16 -17.66
C GLY A 344 5.99 -17.38 -16.40
N ASP A 345 5.91 -16.47 -15.42
CA ASP A 345 6.60 -16.60 -14.12
C ASP A 345 6.10 -17.83 -13.33
N PHE A 346 4.88 -18.30 -13.62
CA PHE A 346 4.28 -19.51 -13.05
C PHE A 346 4.37 -20.74 -13.98
N GLN A 347 5.19 -20.67 -15.04
CA GLN A 347 5.33 -21.73 -16.04
C GLN A 347 4.02 -22.08 -16.77
N ILE A 348 3.11 -21.10 -16.90
CA ILE A 348 1.87 -21.24 -17.66
C ILE A 348 2.05 -20.54 -19.01
N GLN A 349 1.89 -21.28 -20.11
CA GLN A 349 2.00 -20.72 -21.45
C GLN A 349 0.77 -19.87 -21.77
N ALA A 350 0.96 -18.65 -22.26
CA ALA A 350 -0.13 -17.78 -22.69
C ALA A 350 -0.12 -17.59 -24.21
N VAL A 351 -1.28 -17.79 -24.85
CA VAL A 351 -1.52 -17.48 -26.25
C VAL A 351 -2.50 -16.32 -26.33
N LEU A 352 -2.07 -15.21 -26.92
CA LEU A 352 -2.91 -14.03 -27.12
C LEU A 352 -3.56 -14.05 -28.50
N LYS A 353 -4.86 -13.83 -28.56
CA LYS A 353 -5.60 -13.67 -29.83
C LYS A 353 -6.49 -12.44 -29.78
N ALA A 354 -6.18 -11.47 -30.65
CA ALA A 354 -6.98 -10.28 -30.80
C ALA A 354 -8.25 -10.54 -31.63
N PHE A 355 -9.36 -9.95 -31.21
CA PHE A 355 -10.60 -9.91 -31.98
C PHE A 355 -11.22 -8.51 -31.98
N ALA A 356 -12.03 -8.19 -32.98
CA ALA A 356 -12.70 -6.90 -33.05
C ALA A 356 -13.94 -6.89 -32.16
N LYS A 357 -14.10 -5.86 -31.32
CA LYS A 357 -15.34 -5.65 -30.57
C LYS A 357 -16.44 -5.26 -31.54
N ARG A 358 -17.57 -5.97 -31.52
CA ARG A 358 -18.71 -5.73 -32.42
C ARG A 358 -19.98 -5.43 -31.62
N PRO A 359 -20.91 -4.62 -32.16
CA PRO A 359 -22.13 -4.25 -31.45
C PRO A 359 -23.16 -5.38 -31.36
N SER A 360 -23.14 -6.34 -32.30
CA SER A 360 -24.08 -7.47 -32.31
C SER A 360 -23.46 -8.73 -31.68
N TYR A 361 -24.31 -9.56 -31.09
CA TYR A 361 -23.93 -10.88 -30.59
C TYR A 361 -23.35 -11.75 -31.71
N VAL A 362 -24.04 -11.81 -32.87
CA VAL A 362 -23.66 -12.67 -34.00
C VAL A 362 -22.27 -12.32 -34.53
N ASP A 363 -21.95 -11.04 -34.65
CA ASP A 363 -20.63 -10.61 -35.11
C ASP A 363 -19.54 -10.91 -34.08
N THR A 364 -19.83 -10.70 -32.79
CA THR A 364 -18.91 -11.03 -31.69
C THR A 364 -18.63 -12.54 -31.66
N TYR A 365 -19.67 -13.35 -31.79
CA TYR A 365 -19.59 -14.80 -31.88
C TYR A 365 -18.70 -15.23 -33.05
N ASN A 366 -18.93 -14.70 -34.25
CA ASN A 366 -18.15 -15.05 -35.44
C ASN A 366 -16.67 -14.64 -35.32
N GLU A 367 -16.40 -13.46 -34.76
CA GLU A 367 -15.03 -13.00 -34.50
C GLU A 367 -14.31 -13.93 -33.51
N ILE A 368 -14.93 -14.25 -32.37
CA ILE A 368 -14.37 -15.16 -31.37
C ILE A 368 -14.16 -16.55 -31.98
N LYS A 369 -15.16 -17.10 -32.66
CA LYS A 369 -15.12 -18.40 -33.34
C LYS A 369 -13.90 -18.50 -34.27
N THR A 370 -13.72 -17.50 -35.13
CA THR A 370 -12.61 -17.46 -36.10
C THR A 370 -11.23 -17.49 -35.43
N ARG A 371 -11.10 -16.95 -34.21
CA ARG A 371 -9.84 -16.96 -33.45
C ARG A 371 -9.66 -18.22 -32.62
N LEU A 372 -10.76 -18.78 -32.13
CA LEU A 372 -10.80 -19.90 -31.21
C LEU A 372 -10.66 -21.25 -31.92
N GLU A 373 -11.34 -21.48 -33.04
CA GLU A 373 -11.36 -22.77 -33.73
C GLU A 373 -9.97 -23.32 -34.10
N PRO A 374 -9.04 -22.52 -34.67
CA PRO A 374 -7.70 -23.03 -34.98
C PRO A 374 -6.92 -23.46 -33.74
N TRP A 375 -7.17 -22.80 -32.60
CA TRP A 375 -6.53 -23.13 -31.34
C TRP A 375 -7.14 -24.40 -30.72
N LEU A 376 -8.48 -24.54 -30.77
CA LEU A 376 -9.21 -25.72 -30.32
C LEU A 376 -8.87 -26.98 -31.10
N GLY A 377 -8.52 -26.87 -32.39
CA GLY A 377 -8.09 -28.01 -33.21
C GLY A 377 -6.86 -28.77 -32.68
N ARG A 378 -6.17 -28.22 -31.66
CA ARG A 378 -5.03 -28.87 -30.98
C ARG A 378 -5.44 -29.64 -29.72
N VAL A 379 -6.63 -29.39 -29.18
CA VAL A 379 -7.17 -30.05 -27.99
C VAL A 379 -7.77 -31.39 -28.40
N ARG A 380 -7.24 -32.49 -27.85
CA ARG A 380 -7.69 -33.86 -28.20
C ARG A 380 -8.87 -34.32 -27.36
N GLU A 381 -8.80 -34.06 -26.06
CA GLU A 381 -9.81 -34.49 -25.09
C GLU A 381 -10.53 -33.25 -24.54
N PRO A 382 -11.84 -33.09 -24.80
CA PRO A 382 -12.59 -31.93 -24.32
C PRO A 382 -12.56 -31.76 -22.80
N ASP A 383 -12.47 -32.84 -22.03
CA ASP A 383 -12.49 -32.80 -20.56
C ASP A 383 -11.21 -32.18 -19.93
N GLN A 384 -10.16 -31.99 -20.72
CA GLN A 384 -8.94 -31.27 -20.33
C GLN A 384 -9.04 -29.75 -20.55
N LEU A 385 -10.15 -29.28 -21.13
CA LEU A 385 -10.39 -27.90 -21.51
C LEU A 385 -11.42 -27.25 -20.60
N VAL A 386 -11.11 -26.03 -20.15
CA VAL A 386 -12.02 -25.20 -19.40
C VAL A 386 -12.21 -23.83 -20.06
N PHE A 387 -13.44 -23.32 -20.05
CA PHE A 387 -13.79 -21.97 -20.49
C PHE A 387 -14.20 -21.13 -19.29
N ASP A 388 -13.54 -20.00 -19.10
CA ASP A 388 -13.88 -19.00 -18.10
C ASP A 388 -14.88 -18.00 -18.66
N LEU A 389 -16.09 -18.03 -18.11
CA LEU A 389 -17.21 -17.20 -18.49
C LEU A 389 -17.32 -15.92 -17.62
N THR A 390 -16.39 -15.74 -16.68
CA THR A 390 -16.40 -14.59 -15.75
C THR A 390 -16.08 -13.26 -16.44
N PRO A 391 -14.99 -13.14 -17.23
CA PRO A 391 -14.60 -11.85 -17.75
C PRO A 391 -15.28 -11.53 -19.09
N GLY A 392 -15.41 -10.23 -19.36
CA GLY A 392 -15.94 -9.72 -20.63
C GLY A 392 -17.40 -9.32 -20.56
N GLN A 393 -17.94 -8.92 -21.71
CA GLN A 393 -19.35 -8.55 -21.83
C GLN A 393 -20.22 -9.81 -22.00
N ARG A 394 -21.50 -9.75 -21.62
CA ARG A 394 -22.44 -10.88 -21.77
C ARG A 394 -22.40 -11.58 -23.14
N PRO A 395 -22.30 -10.86 -24.29
CA PRO A 395 -22.16 -11.50 -25.61
C PRO A 395 -20.90 -12.37 -25.76
N MET A 396 -19.80 -12.01 -25.10
CA MET A 396 -18.54 -12.74 -25.15
C MET A 396 -18.62 -14.04 -24.32
N ALA A 397 -19.17 -13.96 -23.11
CA ALA A 397 -19.40 -15.14 -22.27
C ALA A 397 -20.37 -16.12 -22.94
N ALA A 398 -21.48 -15.62 -23.50
CA ALA A 398 -22.43 -16.45 -24.26
C ALA A 398 -21.77 -17.10 -25.49
N ALA A 399 -20.91 -16.36 -26.20
CA ALA A 399 -20.17 -16.91 -27.33
C ALA A 399 -19.18 -18.01 -26.90
N LEU A 400 -18.45 -17.82 -25.80
CA LEU A 400 -17.57 -18.86 -25.26
C LEU A 400 -18.34 -20.11 -24.85
N GLU A 401 -19.48 -19.95 -24.19
CA GLU A 401 -20.34 -21.07 -23.82
C GLU A 401 -20.85 -21.84 -25.04
N ASP A 402 -21.31 -21.14 -26.09
CA ASP A 402 -21.81 -21.76 -27.32
C ASP A 402 -20.71 -22.44 -28.13
N LEU A 403 -19.49 -21.90 -28.10
CA LEU A 403 -18.32 -22.43 -28.81
C LEU A 403 -17.59 -23.53 -28.04
N ALA A 404 -17.89 -23.71 -26.76
CA ALA A 404 -17.28 -24.76 -25.95
C ALA A 404 -17.65 -26.15 -26.47
N PRO A 405 -16.67 -27.03 -26.77
CA PRO A 405 -16.95 -28.40 -27.20
C PRO A 405 -17.72 -29.18 -26.13
N VAL A 406 -18.65 -30.05 -26.55
CA VAL A 406 -19.34 -30.96 -25.63
C VAL A 406 -18.31 -31.80 -24.87
N GLY A 407 -18.49 -31.92 -23.56
CA GLY A 407 -17.58 -32.63 -22.67
C GLY A 407 -16.52 -31.75 -22.00
N SER A 408 -16.33 -30.50 -22.46
CA SER A 408 -15.48 -29.52 -21.79
C SER A 408 -16.11 -28.93 -20.53
N TRP A 409 -15.31 -28.20 -19.76
CA TRP A 409 -15.75 -27.55 -18.54
C TRP A 409 -16.00 -26.06 -18.76
N LEU A 410 -17.02 -25.55 -18.08
CA LEU A 410 -17.35 -24.15 -18.00
C LEU A 410 -17.20 -23.72 -16.54
N ILE A 411 -16.58 -22.56 -16.33
CA ILE A 411 -16.41 -21.98 -15.00
C ILE A 411 -16.91 -20.55 -14.96
N TYR A 412 -17.44 -20.16 -13.81
CA TYR A 412 -17.86 -18.81 -13.51
C TYR A 412 -17.49 -18.47 -12.07
N LEU A 413 -16.73 -17.39 -11.87
CA LEU A 413 -16.30 -16.94 -10.55
C LEU A 413 -17.43 -16.14 -9.89
N HIS A 414 -17.95 -16.67 -8.80
CA HIS A 414 -18.86 -15.95 -7.92
C HIS A 414 -18.06 -15.07 -6.96
N HIS A 415 -18.26 -13.76 -7.10
CA HIS A 415 -17.67 -12.78 -6.21
C HIS A 415 -18.52 -12.58 -4.96
N HIS A 416 -17.87 -12.58 -3.81
CA HIS A 416 -18.49 -12.14 -2.56
C HIS A 416 -18.18 -10.67 -2.34
N TYR A 417 -19.23 -9.88 -2.13
CA TYR A 417 -19.12 -8.45 -1.85
C TYR A 417 -19.44 -8.18 -0.38
N ASP A 418 -18.73 -7.23 0.21
CA ASP A 418 -19.06 -6.71 1.54
C ASP A 418 -20.29 -5.78 1.51
N GLN A 419 -20.70 -5.28 2.69
CA GLN A 419 -21.82 -4.36 2.82
C GLN A 419 -21.59 -3.01 2.11
N GLN A 420 -20.35 -2.69 1.71
CA GLN A 420 -20.01 -1.51 0.91
C GLN A 420 -19.83 -1.84 -0.58
N ASN A 421 -20.29 -3.01 -1.03
CA ASN A 421 -20.19 -3.50 -2.39
C ASN A 421 -18.73 -3.59 -2.90
N ARG A 422 -17.78 -3.90 -2.01
CA ARG A 422 -16.38 -4.16 -2.38
C ARG A 422 -16.15 -5.66 -2.43
N PRO A 423 -15.45 -6.18 -3.46
CA PRO A 423 -15.14 -7.60 -3.52
C PRO A 423 -14.26 -7.97 -2.31
N ARG A 424 -14.50 -9.15 -1.75
CA ARG A 424 -13.71 -9.77 -0.68
C ARG A 424 -12.81 -10.85 -1.28
N PRO A 425 -11.56 -10.52 -1.65
CA PRO A 425 -10.69 -11.48 -2.31
C PRO A 425 -10.46 -12.69 -1.41
N GLY A 426 -10.60 -13.89 -1.99
CA GLY A 426 -10.43 -15.14 -1.26
C GLY A 426 -11.70 -15.66 -0.61
N GLU A 427 -12.79 -14.87 -0.66
CA GLU A 427 -14.13 -15.41 -0.44
C GLU A 427 -14.76 -15.98 -1.71
N ASP A 428 -14.17 -15.71 -2.88
CA ASP A 428 -14.65 -16.16 -4.18
C ASP A 428 -14.66 -17.69 -4.32
N HIS A 429 -15.54 -18.19 -5.19
CA HIS A 429 -15.56 -19.59 -5.60
C HIS A 429 -15.99 -19.73 -7.06
N TYR A 430 -15.48 -20.73 -7.75
CA TYR A 430 -15.92 -21.08 -9.10
C TYR A 430 -17.11 -22.03 -9.02
N GLU A 431 -18.21 -21.64 -9.65
CA GLU A 431 -19.20 -22.59 -10.11
C GLU A 431 -18.65 -23.27 -11.37
N CYS A 432 -18.72 -24.59 -11.41
CA CYS A 432 -18.14 -25.40 -12.46
C CYS A 432 -19.16 -26.41 -12.96
N TRP A 433 -19.32 -26.51 -14.28
CA TRP A 433 -20.20 -27.51 -14.88
C TRP A 433 -19.66 -28.01 -16.21
N ARG A 434 -20.09 -29.20 -16.60
CA ARG A 434 -19.69 -29.81 -17.87
C ARG A 434 -20.62 -29.37 -18.98
N LYS A 435 -20.06 -28.98 -20.12
CA LYS A 435 -20.83 -28.66 -21.33
C LYS A 435 -21.51 -29.94 -21.85
N THR A 436 -22.84 -29.92 -21.89
CA THR A 436 -23.68 -30.97 -22.49
C THR A 436 -24.20 -30.56 -23.86
N ALA A 437 -24.70 -31.53 -24.64
CA ALA A 437 -25.37 -31.26 -25.91
C ALA A 437 -26.69 -30.47 -25.71
N GLU A 438 -27.37 -30.72 -24.60
CA GLU A 438 -28.51 -29.90 -24.16
C GLU A 438 -27.99 -28.60 -23.54
N ARG A 439 -28.56 -27.46 -23.95
CA ARG A 439 -28.24 -26.16 -23.40
C ARG A 439 -28.82 -26.06 -21.99
N ARG A 440 -28.08 -26.55 -20.99
CA ARG A 440 -28.33 -26.21 -19.60
C ARG A 440 -27.66 -24.87 -19.35
N PHE A 441 -28.42 -23.79 -19.52
CA PHE A 441 -28.22 -22.72 -18.56
C PHE A 441 -28.72 -23.32 -17.24
N PRO A 442 -27.88 -23.54 -16.21
CA PRO A 442 -28.41 -23.31 -14.88
C PRO A 442 -29.06 -21.93 -14.98
N SER A 443 -30.28 -21.75 -14.50
CA SER A 443 -30.78 -20.40 -14.31
C SER A 443 -29.85 -19.72 -13.30
N LEU A 444 -28.72 -19.19 -13.78
CA LEU A 444 -28.06 -18.02 -13.28
C LEU A 444 -29.17 -16.98 -13.34
N LYS A 445 -30.02 -17.01 -12.31
CA LYS A 445 -30.63 -15.80 -11.81
C LYS A 445 -29.42 -14.94 -11.53
N LEU A 446 -29.09 -14.09 -12.49
CA LEU A 446 -28.19 -12.97 -12.28
C LEU A 446 -28.96 -12.08 -11.31
N ASP A 447 -29.01 -12.49 -10.05
CA ASP A 447 -29.71 -11.81 -8.98
C ASP A 447 -29.11 -10.41 -8.92
N GLY A 448 -29.91 -9.39 -9.28
CA GLY A 448 -29.55 -8.00 -9.02
C GLY A 448 -29.68 -6.97 -10.13
N PHE A 449 -30.11 -7.30 -11.36
CA PHE A 449 -30.28 -6.25 -12.39
C PHE A 449 -31.51 -6.49 -13.30
N ASP A 450 -32.70 -6.28 -12.74
CA ASP A 450 -33.86 -5.82 -13.51
C ASP A 450 -33.84 -4.27 -13.53
N SER A 451 -33.20 -3.71 -14.57
CA SER A 451 -33.50 -2.39 -15.14
C SER A 451 -32.81 -2.24 -16.50
#